data_AF-A0A077KF56-F1
#
_entry.id   AF-A0A077KF56-F1
#
_cell.length_a   1.000
_cell.length_b   1.000
_cell.length_c   1.000
_cell.angle_alpha   90.00
_cell.angle_beta   90.00
_cell.angle_gamma   90.00
#
_symmetry.space_group_name_H-M   'P 1'
#
loop_
_entity.id
_entity.type
_entity.pdbx_description
1 polymer ?
#
loop_
_entity_poly.entity_id
_entity_poly.type
_entity_poly.pdbx_seq_one_letter_code
_entity_poly.pdbx_strand_id
1 'polypeptide(L)'
;MANNPKLAVKEYQKIFKEYDPKNQDRVEEYATYITLADQYHEDFGGKKSLYQLISLMAPYGNEYKKYMPLFNKYGIDNTSVEQKITEWKQGLDKKLVDSFKIALIRDQEGRPLDTALTRKNVEKNAKLLIWTFKNYGFPTPEKIGWFPMPTFISHMVESKKDYPFIKDKLLEYVKSGDFSPRDYARMEDTYLGSHKKITRYGFNMIPVKDSTQTDRNRKSLGIPSMKHSSKIRKDYFKKQKQDDTHHIE
;
A
#
# COMPACT_ATOMS: atom_id res chain seq x y z
N MET A 1 23.05 1.19 2.83
CA MET A 1 22.70 -0.16 2.35
C MET A 1 22.98 -0.38 0.86
N ALA A 2 23.00 0.67 0.01
CA ALA A 2 23.29 0.53 -1.43
C ALA A 2 24.62 -0.17 -1.81
N ASN A 3 25.58 -0.26 -0.87
CA ASN A 3 26.91 -0.84 -1.13
C ASN A 3 27.10 -2.23 -0.50
N ASN A 4 26.07 -2.85 0.09
CA ASN A 4 26.17 -4.21 0.61
C ASN A 4 24.84 -4.99 0.39
N PRO A 5 24.64 -5.53 -0.82
CA PRO A 5 23.40 -6.20 -1.20
C PRO A 5 23.14 -7.49 -0.39
N LYS A 6 24.19 -8.23 -0.02
CA LYS A 6 24.07 -9.43 0.84
C LYS A 6 23.56 -9.08 2.24
N LEU A 7 24.00 -7.95 2.80
CA LEU A 7 23.47 -7.47 4.07
C LEU A 7 21.99 -7.09 3.93
N ALA A 8 21.60 -6.42 2.85
CA ALA A 8 20.19 -6.08 2.61
C ALA A 8 19.31 -7.33 2.50
N VAL A 9 19.77 -8.38 1.80
CA VAL A 9 19.05 -9.66 1.72
C VAL A 9 18.84 -10.28 3.10
N LYS A 10 19.87 -10.29 3.96
CA LYS A 10 19.76 -10.82 5.34
C LYS A 10 18.76 -10.05 6.19
N GLU A 11 18.73 -8.72 6.08
CA GLU A 11 17.75 -7.89 6.80
C GLU A 11 16.33 -8.16 6.31
N TYR A 12 16.10 -8.24 4.99
CA TYR A 12 14.81 -8.62 4.44
C TYR A 12 14.38 -10.02 4.87
N GLN A 13 15.29 -11.00 4.83
CA GLN A 13 15.01 -12.37 5.25
C GLN A 13 14.56 -12.42 6.71
N LYS A 14 15.20 -11.64 7.59
CA LYS A 14 14.77 -11.52 9.00
C LYS A 14 13.36 -10.93 9.11
N ILE A 15 13.09 -9.86 8.37
CA ILE A 15 11.78 -9.19 8.38
C ILE A 15 10.68 -10.14 7.89
N PHE A 16 10.86 -10.77 6.72
CA PHE A 16 9.84 -11.63 6.12
C PHE A 16 9.72 -13.01 6.77
N LYS A 17 10.64 -13.37 7.67
CA LYS A 17 10.48 -14.51 8.58
C LYS A 17 9.54 -14.20 9.75
N GLU A 18 9.52 -12.96 10.21
CA GLU A 18 8.73 -12.51 11.36
C GLU A 18 7.38 -11.93 10.94
N TYR A 19 7.32 -11.29 9.77
CA TYR A 19 6.16 -10.55 9.30
C TYR A 19 5.78 -10.91 7.87
N ASP A 20 4.51 -11.28 7.68
CA ASP A 20 3.99 -11.49 6.34
C ASP A 20 3.97 -10.18 5.52
N PRO A 21 4.32 -10.22 4.22
CA PRO A 21 4.06 -9.13 3.30
C PRO A 21 2.55 -9.05 3.00
N LYS A 22 1.90 -7.93 3.34
CA LYS A 22 0.43 -7.78 3.24
C LYS A 22 -0.08 -6.50 2.56
N ASN A 23 0.71 -5.43 2.57
CA ASN A 23 0.31 -4.12 2.04
C ASN A 23 1.21 -3.70 0.88
N GLN A 24 0.78 -2.73 0.08
CA GLN A 24 1.45 -2.34 -1.18
C GLN A 24 2.95 -2.01 -0.98
N ASP A 25 3.29 -1.23 0.04
CA ASP A 25 4.70 -0.89 0.33
C ASP A 25 5.52 -2.16 0.60
N ARG A 26 4.96 -3.11 1.36
CA ARG A 26 5.63 -4.40 1.64
C ARG A 26 5.66 -5.36 0.46
N VAL A 27 4.69 -5.28 -0.46
CA VAL A 27 4.72 -6.09 -1.70
C VAL A 27 5.92 -5.69 -2.56
N GLU A 28 6.20 -4.39 -2.69
CA GLU A 28 7.37 -3.89 -3.41
C GLU A 28 8.69 -4.29 -2.72
N GLU A 29 8.75 -4.21 -1.39
CA GLU A 29 9.91 -4.66 -0.61
C GLU A 29 10.13 -6.17 -0.73
N TYR A 30 9.05 -6.97 -0.73
CA TYR A 30 9.13 -8.42 -0.88
C TYR A 30 9.61 -8.83 -2.27
N ALA A 31 9.12 -8.15 -3.31
CA ALA A 31 9.60 -8.33 -4.66
C ALA A 31 11.10 -7.99 -4.77
N THR A 32 11.51 -6.86 -4.18
CA THR A 32 12.92 -6.42 -4.14
C THR A 32 13.81 -7.45 -3.43
N TYR A 33 13.35 -7.98 -2.29
CA TYR A 33 14.03 -9.03 -1.56
C TYR A 33 14.27 -10.27 -2.43
N ILE A 34 13.22 -10.78 -3.09
CA ILE A 34 13.32 -11.95 -3.95
C ILE A 34 14.30 -11.70 -5.09
N THR A 35 14.20 -10.56 -5.78
CA THR A 35 15.09 -10.22 -6.90
C THR A 35 16.55 -10.09 -6.46
N LEU A 36 16.82 -9.44 -5.32
CA LEU A 36 18.17 -9.31 -4.80
C LEU A 36 18.73 -10.67 -4.35
N ALA A 37 17.95 -11.47 -3.64
CA ALA A 37 18.40 -12.78 -3.21
C ALA A 37 18.75 -13.68 -4.40
N ASP A 38 17.90 -13.69 -5.45
CA ASP A 38 18.19 -14.40 -6.69
C ASP A 38 19.50 -13.93 -7.36
N GLN A 39 19.67 -12.61 -7.49
CA GLN A 39 20.85 -11.99 -8.11
C GLN A 39 22.16 -12.35 -7.38
N TYR A 40 22.12 -12.47 -6.06
CA TYR A 40 23.30 -12.74 -5.23
C TYR A 40 23.42 -14.20 -4.77
N HIS A 41 22.62 -15.10 -5.36
CA HIS A 41 22.60 -16.53 -5.06
C HIS A 41 22.33 -16.86 -3.58
N GLU A 42 21.49 -16.04 -2.94
CA GLU A 42 21.03 -16.25 -1.57
C GLU A 42 19.65 -16.92 -1.58
N ASP A 43 19.36 -17.77 -0.59
CA ASP A 43 18.07 -18.47 -0.50
C ASP A 43 16.94 -17.52 -0.10
N PHE A 44 15.93 -17.40 -0.98
CA PHE A 44 14.71 -16.65 -0.72
C PHE A 44 13.46 -17.52 -0.49
N GLY A 45 13.60 -18.86 -0.46
CA GLY A 45 12.51 -19.83 -0.32
C GLY A 45 11.96 -20.38 -1.65
N GLY A 46 12.60 -20.07 -2.78
CA GLY A 46 12.31 -20.66 -4.09
C GLY A 46 10.86 -20.50 -4.55
N LYS A 47 10.28 -21.55 -5.18
CA LYS A 47 8.95 -21.50 -5.79
C LYS A 47 7.84 -21.07 -4.82
N LYS A 48 7.93 -21.44 -3.53
CA LYS A 48 6.92 -21.08 -2.52
C LYS A 48 6.81 -19.55 -2.40
N SER A 49 7.94 -18.86 -2.31
CA SER A 49 8.01 -17.40 -2.22
C SER A 49 7.54 -16.73 -3.52
N LEU A 50 7.82 -17.33 -4.67
CA LEU A 50 7.33 -16.83 -5.97
C LEU A 50 5.80 -16.95 -6.10
N TYR A 51 5.20 -18.06 -5.66
CA TYR A 51 3.74 -18.18 -5.64
C TYR A 51 3.09 -17.20 -4.67
N GLN A 52 3.73 -16.94 -3.53
CA GLN A 52 3.28 -15.87 -2.63
C GLN A 52 3.35 -14.50 -3.31
N LEU A 53 4.44 -14.21 -4.03
CA LEU A 53 4.59 -12.97 -4.80
C LEU A 53 3.48 -12.81 -5.85
N ILE A 54 3.15 -13.88 -6.58
CA ILE A 54 2.05 -13.89 -7.55
C ILE A 54 0.72 -13.52 -6.88
N SER A 55 0.40 -14.13 -5.73
CA SER A 55 -0.83 -13.82 -4.99
C SER A 55 -0.88 -12.37 -4.51
N LEU A 56 0.25 -11.81 -4.05
CA LEU A 56 0.35 -10.41 -3.62
C LEU A 56 0.19 -9.42 -4.79
N MET A 57 0.57 -9.82 -5.99
CA MET A 57 0.48 -8.99 -7.19
C MET A 57 -0.84 -9.14 -7.95
N ALA A 58 -1.59 -10.21 -7.70
CA ALA A 58 -2.85 -10.50 -8.36
C ALA A 58 -3.88 -9.35 -8.32
N PRO A 59 -4.02 -8.56 -7.23
CA PRO A 59 -4.89 -7.39 -7.23
C PRO A 59 -4.47 -6.33 -8.26
N TYR A 60 -3.21 -6.25 -8.64
CA TYR A 60 -2.66 -5.14 -9.43
C TYR A 60 -2.60 -5.46 -10.93
N GLY A 61 -3.43 -6.39 -11.41
CA GLY A 61 -3.56 -6.70 -12.83
C GLY A 61 -2.30 -7.30 -13.41
N ASN A 62 -1.71 -6.64 -14.41
CA ASN A 62 -0.57 -7.17 -15.17
C ASN A 62 0.80 -6.90 -14.52
N GLU A 63 0.86 -6.35 -13.30
CA GLU A 63 2.12 -6.04 -12.60
C GLU A 63 3.04 -7.26 -12.40
N TYR A 64 2.48 -8.48 -12.34
CA TYR A 64 3.28 -9.70 -12.24
C TYR A 64 4.14 -9.95 -13.49
N LYS A 65 3.77 -9.38 -14.66
CA LYS A 65 4.44 -9.65 -15.94
C LYS A 65 5.92 -9.27 -15.93
N LYS A 66 6.30 -8.23 -15.18
CA LYS A 66 7.71 -7.81 -15.02
C LYS A 66 8.58 -8.85 -14.32
N TYR A 67 7.97 -9.82 -13.64
CA TYR A 67 8.66 -10.91 -12.96
C TYR A 67 8.58 -12.25 -13.71
N MET A 68 7.96 -12.29 -14.90
CA MET A 68 7.90 -13.53 -15.70
C MET A 68 9.27 -14.14 -16.01
N PRO A 69 10.34 -13.38 -16.33
CA PRO A 69 11.67 -13.99 -16.51
C PRO A 69 12.15 -14.75 -15.27
N LEU A 70 11.90 -14.19 -14.07
CA LEU A 70 12.22 -14.84 -12.81
C LEU A 70 11.32 -16.06 -12.56
N PHE A 71 10.02 -15.97 -12.82
CA PHE A 71 9.10 -17.11 -12.68
C PHE A 71 9.49 -18.26 -13.60
N ASN A 72 9.80 -17.97 -14.86
CA ASN A 72 10.25 -18.94 -15.85
C ASN A 72 11.57 -19.60 -15.44
N LYS A 73 12.54 -18.84 -14.91
CA LYS A 73 13.80 -19.38 -14.37
C LYS A 73 13.56 -20.47 -13.32
N TYR A 74 12.51 -20.33 -12.52
CA TYR A 74 12.10 -21.29 -11.51
C TYR A 74 11.00 -22.27 -11.98
N GLY A 75 10.76 -22.37 -13.29
CA GLY A 75 9.79 -23.29 -13.88
C GLY A 75 8.35 -23.01 -13.43
N ILE A 76 7.97 -21.74 -13.33
CA ILE A 76 6.59 -21.28 -13.15
C ILE A 76 6.23 -20.55 -14.44
N ASP A 77 5.46 -21.22 -15.30
CA ASP A 77 5.03 -20.69 -16.59
C ASP A 77 3.80 -19.77 -16.45
N ASN A 78 3.40 -19.13 -17.56
CA ASN A 78 2.25 -18.24 -17.55
C ASN A 78 0.96 -18.95 -17.11
N THR A 79 0.76 -20.21 -17.52
CA THR A 79 -0.39 -21.03 -17.11
C THR A 79 -0.48 -21.17 -15.59
N SER A 80 0.65 -21.48 -14.94
CA SER A 80 0.73 -21.59 -13.48
C SER A 80 0.42 -20.25 -12.79
N VAL A 81 0.89 -19.14 -13.35
CA VAL A 81 0.61 -17.80 -12.83
C VAL A 81 -0.88 -17.47 -12.95
N GLU A 82 -1.49 -17.72 -14.11
CA GLU A 82 -2.92 -17.48 -14.35
C GLU A 82 -3.82 -18.34 -13.46
N GLN A 83 -3.45 -19.61 -13.24
CA GLN A 83 -4.12 -20.47 -12.29
C GLN A 83 -4.05 -19.86 -10.88
N LYS A 84 -2.89 -19.38 -10.45
CA LYS A 84 -2.73 -18.80 -9.11
C LYS A 84 -3.53 -17.52 -8.92
N ILE A 85 -3.62 -16.68 -9.96
CA ILE A 85 -4.46 -15.49 -9.96
C ILE A 85 -5.94 -15.87 -9.91
N THR A 86 -6.34 -16.96 -10.59
CA THR A 86 -7.71 -17.48 -10.57
C THR A 86 -8.09 -17.98 -9.17
N GLU A 87 -7.21 -18.74 -8.50
CA GLU A 87 -7.40 -19.16 -7.10
C GLU A 87 -7.58 -17.93 -6.18
N TRP A 88 -6.75 -16.90 -6.35
CA TRP A 88 -6.89 -15.66 -5.59
C TRP A 88 -8.27 -14.99 -5.82
N LYS A 89 -8.72 -14.88 -7.08
CA LYS A 89 -10.06 -14.32 -7.40
C LYS A 89 -11.19 -15.11 -6.77
N GLN A 90 -11.07 -16.43 -6.69
CA GLN A 90 -12.06 -17.31 -6.07
C GLN A 90 -12.12 -17.14 -4.55
N GLY A 91 -11.01 -16.72 -3.92
CA GLY A 91 -10.93 -16.45 -2.48
C GLY A 91 -11.54 -15.11 -2.04
N LEU A 92 -11.90 -14.22 -2.96
CA LEU A 92 -12.47 -12.90 -2.64
C LEU A 92 -13.85 -13.02 -1.96
N ASP A 93 -14.14 -12.11 -1.03
CA ASP A 93 -15.47 -11.98 -0.46
C ASP A 93 -16.35 -11.17 -1.43
N LYS A 94 -17.18 -11.88 -2.21
CA LYS A 94 -18.06 -11.28 -3.23
C LYS A 94 -18.93 -10.15 -2.68
N LYS A 95 -19.45 -10.30 -1.45
CA LYS A 95 -20.29 -9.28 -0.81
C LYS A 95 -19.49 -8.02 -0.52
N LEU A 96 -18.25 -8.17 -0.01
CA LEU A 96 -17.38 -7.01 0.21
C LEU A 96 -16.95 -6.39 -1.11
N VAL A 97 -16.58 -7.18 -2.12
CA VAL A 97 -16.23 -6.68 -3.45
C VAL A 97 -17.34 -5.79 -4.01
N ASP A 98 -18.58 -6.26 -4.01
CA ASP A 98 -19.73 -5.48 -4.49
C ASP A 98 -19.97 -4.22 -3.64
N SER A 99 -19.84 -4.35 -2.31
CA SER A 99 -20.04 -3.22 -1.39
C SER A 99 -19.00 -2.11 -1.61
N PHE A 100 -17.74 -2.47 -1.80
CA PHE A 100 -16.64 -1.53 -2.05
C PHE A 100 -16.70 -0.97 -3.48
N LYS A 101 -17.16 -1.72 -4.47
CA LYS A 101 -17.47 -1.18 -5.81
C LYS A 101 -18.52 -0.07 -5.75
N ILE A 102 -19.59 -0.27 -4.99
CA ILE A 102 -20.61 0.77 -4.77
C ILE A 102 -20.04 1.95 -3.95
N ALA A 103 -19.14 1.69 -3.00
CA ALA A 103 -18.46 2.75 -2.25
C ALA A 103 -17.60 3.64 -3.16
N LEU A 104 -16.87 3.04 -4.11
CA LEU A 104 -16.04 3.75 -5.06
C LEU A 104 -16.85 4.66 -5.99
N ILE A 105 -17.98 4.17 -6.52
CA ILE A 105 -18.88 4.98 -7.35
C ILE A 105 -19.40 6.19 -6.56
N ARG A 106 -19.88 5.97 -5.33
CA ARG A 106 -20.36 7.04 -4.44
C ARG A 106 -19.29 8.05 -4.05
N ASP A 107 -18.04 7.60 -3.92
CA ASP A 107 -16.92 8.46 -3.52
C ASP A 107 -16.62 9.53 -4.58
N GLN A 108 -16.88 9.24 -5.85
CA GLN A 108 -16.68 10.15 -6.98
C GLN A 108 -17.94 10.99 -7.30
N GLU A 109 -19.13 10.45 -7.03
CA GLU A 109 -20.39 11.10 -7.36
C GLU A 109 -20.56 12.46 -6.67
N GLY A 110 -20.87 13.50 -7.46
CA GLY A 110 -21.08 14.86 -7.00
C GLY A 110 -19.81 15.69 -6.81
N ARG A 111 -18.62 15.09 -6.76
CA ARG A 111 -17.37 15.86 -6.61
C ARG A 111 -17.00 16.62 -7.90
N PRO A 112 -16.42 17.83 -7.79
CA PRO A 112 -16.29 18.67 -6.59
C PRO A 112 -17.49 19.61 -6.35
N LEU A 113 -18.54 19.54 -7.16
CA LEU A 113 -19.57 20.58 -7.31
C LEU A 113 -20.71 20.47 -6.29
N ASP A 114 -21.22 19.26 -6.05
CA ASP A 114 -22.32 18.99 -5.14
C ASP A 114 -21.79 18.55 -3.76
N THR A 115 -21.52 19.56 -2.93
CA THR A 115 -20.99 19.35 -1.57
C THR A 115 -21.97 18.65 -0.63
N ALA A 116 -23.28 18.82 -0.84
CA ALA A 116 -24.30 18.18 -0.01
C ALA A 116 -24.39 16.68 -0.30
N LEU A 117 -24.41 16.30 -1.58
CA LEU A 117 -24.34 14.91 -2.00
C LEU A 117 -23.02 14.27 -1.60
N THR A 118 -21.89 14.96 -1.82
CA THR A 118 -20.56 14.48 -1.42
C THR A 118 -20.52 14.15 0.06
N ARG A 119 -20.99 15.06 0.92
CA ARG A 119 -21.04 14.82 2.37
C ARG A 119 -21.91 13.62 2.72
N LYS A 120 -23.09 13.49 2.12
CA LYS A 120 -23.98 12.33 2.34
C LYS A 120 -23.29 11.02 1.92
N ASN A 121 -22.57 11.01 0.81
CA ASN A 121 -21.86 9.85 0.30
C ASN A 121 -20.66 9.47 1.18
N VAL A 122 -19.89 10.45 1.65
CA VAL A 122 -18.81 10.22 2.63
C VAL A 122 -19.34 9.57 3.91
N GLU A 123 -20.45 10.07 4.48
CA GLU A 123 -21.02 9.49 5.71
C GLU A 123 -21.49 8.05 5.49
N LYS A 124 -22.05 7.73 4.31
CA LYS A 124 -22.41 6.34 3.98
C LYS A 124 -21.17 5.45 3.82
N ASN A 125 -20.10 5.96 3.22
CA ASN A 125 -18.86 5.24 3.01
C ASN A 125 -18.11 5.02 4.33
N ALA A 126 -18.12 6.00 5.24
CA ALA A 126 -17.58 5.88 6.59
C ALA A 126 -18.30 4.77 7.38
N LYS A 127 -19.64 4.74 7.33
CA LYS A 127 -20.44 3.68 7.96
C LYS A 127 -20.14 2.29 7.39
N LEU A 128 -20.01 2.16 6.07
CA LEU A 128 -19.59 0.90 5.44
C LEU A 128 -18.21 0.49 5.98
N LEU A 129 -17.23 1.40 6.01
CA LEU A 129 -15.89 1.10 6.48
C LEU A 129 -15.88 0.65 7.94
N ILE A 130 -16.63 1.33 8.82
CA ILE A 130 -16.80 0.95 10.23
C ILE A 130 -17.45 -0.43 10.34
N TRP A 131 -18.51 -0.70 9.57
CA TRP A 131 -19.15 -1.99 9.56
C TRP A 131 -18.18 -3.09 9.12
N THR A 132 -17.38 -2.83 8.08
CA THR A 132 -16.35 -3.77 7.62
C THR A 132 -15.31 -4.03 8.70
N PHE A 133 -14.81 -2.99 9.39
CA PHE A 133 -13.88 -3.17 10.50
C PHE A 133 -14.43 -4.08 11.60
N LYS A 134 -15.72 -3.94 11.92
CA LYS A 134 -16.36 -4.72 12.99
C LYS A 134 -16.63 -6.18 12.63
N ASN A 135 -16.90 -6.47 11.35
CA ASN A 135 -17.34 -7.80 10.92
C ASN A 135 -16.26 -8.60 10.19
N TYR A 136 -15.30 -7.93 9.57
CA TYR A 136 -14.30 -8.55 8.68
C TYR A 136 -12.86 -8.07 8.97
N GLY A 137 -12.66 -7.11 9.88
CA GLY A 137 -11.37 -6.45 10.07
C GLY A 137 -11.02 -5.50 8.92
N PHE A 138 -9.73 -5.31 8.64
CA PHE A 138 -9.30 -4.45 7.53
C PHE A 138 -9.71 -5.05 6.17
N PRO A 139 -10.27 -4.24 5.25
CA PRO A 139 -10.60 -4.66 3.88
C PRO A 139 -9.34 -4.77 3.01
N THR A 140 -8.58 -5.86 3.20
CA THR A 140 -7.34 -6.11 2.45
C THR A 140 -7.64 -6.50 0.99
N PRO A 141 -6.65 -6.39 0.09
CA PRO A 141 -6.82 -6.82 -1.31
C PRO A 141 -7.22 -8.29 -1.47
N GLU A 142 -6.86 -9.17 -0.54
CA GLU A 142 -7.30 -10.57 -0.52
C GLU A 142 -8.80 -10.74 -0.22
N LYS A 143 -9.44 -9.74 0.41
CA LYS A 143 -10.87 -9.76 0.70
C LYS A 143 -11.68 -9.04 -0.37
N ILE A 144 -11.22 -7.86 -0.77
CA ILE A 144 -12.02 -6.92 -1.57
C ILE A 144 -11.50 -6.72 -3.00
N GLY A 145 -10.41 -7.36 -3.37
CA GLY A 145 -9.74 -7.12 -4.65
C GLY A 145 -9.01 -5.77 -4.67
N TRP A 146 -8.72 -5.28 -5.87
CA TRP A 146 -8.15 -3.96 -6.04
C TRP A 146 -9.12 -2.87 -5.60
N PHE A 147 -8.63 -1.93 -4.79
CA PHE A 147 -9.41 -0.77 -4.35
C PHE A 147 -8.46 0.40 -4.05
N PRO A 148 -8.81 1.66 -4.43
CA PRO A 148 -7.97 2.83 -4.19
C PRO A 148 -8.05 3.30 -2.73
N MET A 149 -7.63 2.42 -1.82
CA MET A 149 -7.72 2.60 -0.37
C MET A 149 -7.09 3.90 0.14
N PRO A 150 -5.92 4.36 -0.34
CA PRO A 150 -5.30 5.60 0.14
C PRO A 150 -6.18 6.82 -0.11
N THR A 151 -6.77 6.92 -1.31
CA THR A 151 -7.69 8.00 -1.67
C THR A 151 -8.97 7.93 -0.86
N PHE A 152 -9.60 6.75 -0.82
CA PHE A 152 -10.84 6.53 -0.10
C PHE A 152 -10.73 6.91 1.39
N ILE A 153 -9.68 6.46 2.07
CA ILE A 153 -9.44 6.78 3.48
C ILE A 153 -9.17 8.27 3.68
N SER A 154 -8.44 8.92 2.75
CA SER A 154 -8.19 10.36 2.83
C SER A 154 -9.47 11.19 2.75
N HIS A 155 -10.52 10.71 2.08
CA HIS A 155 -11.84 11.35 2.06
C HIS A 155 -12.64 11.10 3.34
N MET A 156 -12.37 10.03 4.09
CA MET A 156 -13.08 9.74 5.35
C MET A 156 -12.84 10.80 6.43
N VAL A 157 -11.80 11.63 6.28
CA VAL A 157 -11.56 12.80 7.14
C VAL A 157 -12.71 13.82 7.10
N GLU A 158 -13.54 13.79 6.04
CA GLU A 158 -14.71 14.65 5.87
C GLU A 158 -15.92 14.16 6.71
N SER A 159 -15.94 12.90 7.18
CA SER A 159 -16.96 12.39 8.12
C SER A 159 -16.57 12.80 9.55
N LYS A 160 -17.04 13.97 9.98
CA LYS A 160 -16.65 14.53 11.29
C LYS A 160 -16.97 13.64 12.48
N LYS A 161 -18.08 12.87 12.41
CA LYS A 161 -18.54 12.03 13.52
C LYS A 161 -17.77 10.71 13.59
N ASP A 162 -17.54 10.08 12.44
CA ASP A 162 -16.97 8.73 12.39
C ASP A 162 -15.44 8.74 12.25
N TYR A 163 -14.84 9.86 11.80
CA TYR A 163 -13.40 9.97 11.60
C TYR A 163 -12.55 9.63 12.83
N PRO A 164 -12.87 10.08 14.07
CA PRO A 164 -12.08 9.69 15.24
C PRO A 164 -11.97 8.17 15.41
N PHE A 165 -13.09 7.45 15.28
CA PHE A 165 -13.09 5.99 15.36
C PHE A 165 -12.31 5.36 14.20
N ILE A 166 -12.51 5.85 12.97
CA ILE A 166 -11.80 5.34 11.79
C ILE A 166 -10.30 5.54 11.94
N LYS A 167 -9.86 6.72 12.39
CA LYS A 167 -8.45 7.03 12.65
C LYS A 167 -7.85 6.07 13.66
N ASP A 168 -8.51 5.84 14.79
CA ASP A 168 -7.97 4.97 15.83
C ASP A 168 -7.87 3.51 15.35
N LYS A 169 -8.89 3.01 14.64
CA LYS A 169 -8.84 1.68 14.03
C LYS A 169 -7.78 1.53 12.95
N LEU A 170 -7.58 2.54 12.10
CA LEU A 170 -6.52 2.49 11.11
C LEU A 170 -5.13 2.46 11.74
N LEU A 171 -4.92 3.09 12.90
CA LEU A 171 -3.65 3.00 13.61
C LEU A 171 -3.40 1.57 14.16
N GLU A 172 -4.45 0.87 14.60
CA GLU A 172 -4.35 -0.55 14.94
C GLU A 172 -3.91 -1.39 13.73
N TYR A 173 -4.49 -1.12 12.55
CA TYR A 173 -4.12 -1.84 11.32
C TYR A 173 -2.73 -1.46 10.78
N VAL A 174 -2.22 -0.28 11.08
CA VAL A 174 -0.80 0.05 10.85
C VAL A 174 0.10 -0.85 11.70
N LYS A 175 -0.25 -1.08 12.96
CA LYS A 175 0.53 -1.93 13.87
C LYS A 175 0.46 -3.41 13.48
N SER A 176 -0.68 -3.89 12.99
CA SER A 176 -0.82 -5.28 12.50
C SER A 176 -0.18 -5.52 11.12
N GLY A 177 0.16 -4.44 10.40
CA GLY A 177 0.72 -4.47 9.05
C GLY A 177 -0.33 -4.54 7.93
N ASP A 178 -1.62 -4.53 8.26
CA ASP A 178 -2.71 -4.60 7.27
C ASP A 178 -2.94 -3.25 6.56
N PHE A 179 -2.50 -2.12 7.14
CA PHE A 179 -2.58 -0.80 6.53
C PHE A 179 -1.23 -0.09 6.45
N SER A 180 -0.97 0.65 5.35
CA SER A 180 0.29 1.36 5.16
C SER A 180 0.45 2.48 6.20
N PRO A 181 1.59 2.54 6.92
CA PRO A 181 1.90 3.67 7.80
C PRO A 181 1.96 5.00 7.04
N ARG A 182 2.41 4.98 5.78
CA ARG A 182 2.48 6.17 4.93
C ARG A 182 1.10 6.70 4.58
N ASP A 183 0.16 5.82 4.25
CA ASP A 183 -1.21 6.23 3.92
C ASP A 183 -1.97 6.72 5.16
N TYR A 184 -1.72 6.12 6.33
CA TYR A 184 -2.18 6.66 7.61
C TYR A 184 -1.67 8.08 7.86
N ALA A 185 -0.36 8.29 7.71
CA ALA A 185 0.27 9.59 7.91
C ALA A 185 -0.28 10.64 6.95
N ARG A 186 -0.51 10.28 5.68
CA ARG A 186 -1.16 11.14 4.69
C ARG A 186 -2.59 11.51 5.10
N MET A 187 -3.40 10.53 5.50
CA MET A 187 -4.77 10.78 5.96
C MET A 187 -4.78 11.75 7.16
N GLU A 188 -3.93 11.52 8.16
CA GLU A 188 -3.85 12.41 9.33
C GLU A 188 -3.39 13.82 8.94
N ASP A 189 -2.40 13.95 8.06
CA ASP A 189 -1.97 15.26 7.55
C ASP A 189 -3.05 15.95 6.70
N THR A 190 -3.88 15.22 5.95
CA THR A 190 -5.04 15.79 5.25
C THR A 190 -6.06 16.38 6.23
N TYR A 191 -6.38 15.65 7.31
CA TYR A 191 -7.25 16.15 8.37
C TYR A 191 -6.66 17.39 9.07
N LEU A 192 -5.39 17.32 9.47
CA LEU A 192 -4.70 18.43 10.14
C LEU A 192 -4.56 19.66 9.22
N GLY A 193 -4.33 19.45 7.93
CA GLY A 193 -4.21 20.54 6.97
C GLY A 193 -5.54 21.25 6.71
N SER A 194 -6.64 20.49 6.62
CA SER A 194 -7.98 21.06 6.45
C SER A 194 -8.49 21.80 7.69
N HIS A 195 -8.22 21.28 8.89
CA HIS A 195 -8.82 21.79 10.14
C HIS A 195 -7.91 22.68 10.98
N LYS A 196 -6.59 22.46 10.93
CA LYS A 196 -5.62 23.14 11.81
C LYS A 196 -4.53 23.89 11.06
N LYS A 197 -4.49 23.77 9.72
CA LYS A 197 -3.47 24.39 8.86
C LYS A 197 -2.04 24.02 9.29
N ILE A 198 -1.85 22.79 9.76
CA ILE A 198 -0.54 22.24 10.15
C ILE A 198 -0.26 20.91 9.45
N THR A 199 1.00 20.49 9.52
CA THR A 199 1.48 19.18 9.09
C THR A 199 2.16 18.48 10.25
N ARG A 200 1.95 17.17 10.41
CA ARG A 200 2.60 16.36 11.45
C ARG A 200 3.70 15.50 10.85
N TYR A 201 3.45 14.87 9.71
CA TYR A 201 4.38 13.94 9.07
C TYR A 201 4.99 14.49 7.77
N GLY A 202 4.51 15.63 7.27
CA GLY A 202 5.01 16.26 6.04
C GLY A 202 4.49 15.59 4.76
N PHE A 203 3.29 15.02 4.78
CA PHE A 203 2.63 14.40 3.62
C PHE A 203 1.50 15.24 3.00
N ASN A 204 1.11 16.35 3.62
CA ASN A 204 0.28 17.38 2.99
C ASN A 204 1.17 18.49 2.38
N MET A 205 0.55 19.44 1.67
CA MET A 205 1.23 20.57 1.01
C MET A 205 1.61 21.71 1.97
N ILE A 206 1.46 21.52 3.29
CA ILE A 206 1.75 22.57 4.27
C ILE A 206 3.24 22.52 4.65
N PRO A 207 3.95 23.66 4.67
CA PRO A 207 5.36 23.70 5.07
C PRO A 207 5.61 23.10 6.46
N VAL A 208 6.63 22.25 6.55
CA VAL A 208 7.10 21.66 7.81
C VAL A 208 7.89 22.71 8.59
N LYS A 209 7.41 23.08 9.78
CA LYS A 209 8.07 24.07 10.66
C LYS A 209 9.23 23.48 11.46
N ASP A 210 9.05 22.24 11.94
CA ASP A 210 10.06 21.53 12.74
C ASP A 210 10.31 20.15 12.12
N SER A 211 11.40 20.06 11.36
CA SER A 211 11.77 18.81 10.69
C SER A 211 12.16 17.71 11.65
N THR A 212 12.74 18.06 12.81
CA THR A 212 13.17 17.09 13.82
C THR A 212 11.96 16.42 14.47
N GLN A 213 10.95 17.22 14.86
CA GLN A 213 9.72 16.66 15.41
C GLN A 213 8.93 15.86 14.36
N THR A 214 8.88 16.34 13.12
CA THR A 214 8.27 15.58 12.02
C THR A 214 8.96 14.24 11.79
N ASP A 215 10.30 14.19 11.81
CA ASP A 215 11.05 12.94 11.67
C ASP A 215 10.86 11.99 12.85
N ARG A 216 10.71 12.50 14.09
CA ARG A 216 10.32 11.70 15.26
C ARG A 216 8.93 11.08 15.09
N ASN A 217 7.96 11.87 14.62
CA ASN A 217 6.61 11.38 14.36
C ASN A 217 6.61 10.29 13.29
N ARG A 218 7.32 10.51 12.16
CA ARG A 218 7.49 9.51 11.09
C ARG A 218 8.11 8.22 11.61
N LYS A 219 9.18 8.32 12.42
CA LYS A 219 9.84 7.16 13.02
C LYS A 219 8.89 6.34 13.91
N SER A 220 7.98 6.97 14.65
CA SER A 220 7.00 6.27 15.50
C SER A 220 6.02 5.38 14.71
N LEU A 221 5.84 5.65 13.42
CA LEU A 221 5.05 4.85 12.48
C LEU A 221 5.92 3.94 11.59
N GLY A 222 7.24 3.88 11.81
CA GLY A 222 8.16 3.14 10.93
C GLY A 222 8.39 3.80 9.56
N ILE A 223 8.04 5.08 9.40
CA ILE A 223 8.24 5.83 8.16
C ILE A 223 9.65 6.43 8.15
N PRO A 224 10.39 6.36 7.01
CA PRO A 224 11.69 6.99 6.93
C PRO A 224 11.65 8.51 7.10
N SER A 225 12.77 9.08 7.56
CA SER A 225 12.91 10.54 7.69
C SER A 225 12.68 11.26 6.36
N MET A 226 12.30 12.54 6.41
CA MET A 226 12.05 13.33 5.21
C MET A 226 13.27 13.36 4.27
N LYS A 227 14.48 13.51 4.83
CA LYS A 227 15.73 13.46 4.07
C LYS A 227 15.92 12.10 3.39
N HIS A 228 15.61 11.01 4.08
CA HIS A 228 15.72 9.66 3.49
C HIS A 228 14.67 9.42 2.41
N SER A 229 13.40 9.78 2.66
CA SER A 229 12.34 9.68 1.66
C SER A 229 12.62 10.54 0.41
N SER A 230 13.26 11.70 0.57
CA SER A 230 13.70 12.52 -0.57
C SER A 230 14.74 11.79 -1.42
N LYS A 231 15.69 11.08 -0.81
CA LYS A 231 16.67 10.26 -1.53
C LYS A 231 15.99 9.12 -2.29
N ILE A 232 15.12 8.35 -1.62
CA ILE A 232 14.35 7.27 -2.27
C ILE A 232 13.61 7.80 -3.51
N ARG A 233 12.94 8.95 -3.39
CA ARG A 233 12.20 9.57 -4.50
C ARG A 233 13.12 9.98 -5.65
N LYS A 234 14.29 10.56 -5.35
CA LYS A 234 15.28 10.92 -6.38
C LYS A 234 15.81 9.69 -7.12
N ASP A 235 16.11 8.63 -6.38
CA ASP A 235 16.61 7.38 -6.96
C ASP A 235 15.54 6.72 -7.84
N TYR A 236 14.26 6.74 -7.42
CA TYR A 236 13.13 6.26 -8.22
C TYR A 236 13.01 7.02 -9.56
N PHE A 237 12.99 8.36 -9.53
CA PHE A 237 12.90 9.15 -10.76
C PHE A 237 14.14 9.03 -11.65
N LYS A 238 15.30 8.74 -11.07
CA LYS A 238 16.52 8.45 -11.85
C LYS A 238 16.36 7.14 -12.63
N LYS A 239 15.84 6.08 -11.99
CA LYS A 239 15.57 4.80 -12.64
C LYS A 239 14.54 4.92 -13.76
N GLN A 240 13.41 5.59 -13.51
CA GLN A 240 12.40 5.80 -14.55
C GLN A 240 12.97 6.44 -15.81
N LYS A 241 13.80 7.49 -15.68
CA LYS A 241 14.45 8.13 -16.83
C LYS A 241 15.41 7.20 -17.59
N GLN A 242 16.05 6.26 -16.90
CA GLN A 242 16.92 5.27 -17.52
C GLN A 242 16.10 4.20 -18.27
N ASP A 243 14.99 3.75 -17.67
CA ASP A 243 14.09 2.79 -18.32
C ASP A 243 13.41 3.41 -19.56
N ASP A 244 12.98 4.68 -19.48
CA ASP A 244 12.40 5.43 -20.60
C ASP A 244 13.39 5.63 -21.77
N THR A 245 14.70 5.68 -21.49
CA THR A 245 15.74 5.82 -22.54
C THR A 245 16.15 4.48 -23.15
N HIS A 246 15.92 3.36 -22.47
CA HIS A 246 16.15 2.00 -23.00
C HIS A 246 14.95 1.42 -23.76
N HIS A 247 13.83 2.14 -23.83
CA HIS A 247 12.66 1.80 -24.66
C HIS A 247 12.61 2.59 -25.98
N ILE A 248 13.66 3.36 -26.29
CA ILE A 248 13.87 4.08 -27.54
C ILE A 248 15.11 3.49 -28.24
N GLU A 249 15.13 2.18 -28.48
CA GLU A 249 16.05 1.52 -29.42
C GLU A 249 15.32 0.41 -30.18
#